data_AF-A0A497MIA0-F1
#
_entry.id   AF-A0A497MIA0-F1
#
_cell.length_a   1.000
_cell.length_b   1.000
_cell.length_c   1.000
_cell.angle_alpha   90.00
_cell.angle_beta   90.00
_cell.angle_gamma   90.00
#
_symmetry.space_group_name_H-M   'P 1'
#
loop_
_entity.id
_entity.type
_entity.pdbx_description
1 polymer ?
#
loop_
_entity_poly.entity_id
_entity_poly.type
_entity_poly.pdbx_seq_one_letter_code
_entity_poly.pdbx_strand_id
1 'polypeptide(L)'
;MSVKILGVIPLSAVKSFGTFSIQFLNLLLITDTGILILKDACGLKGLEEAFPMSQERLRELFKRLPKSSKEFREYIYSVVGSSISLDRLAERLGRKFSSSCMAISYRDIIRLGIRRRKVHMIVAKATIIEVIVDTEKKSHRFIVLPGSYRDITEDAAYAEVLDMLRKTKLPITILHD
;
A
#
# COMPACT_ATOMS: atom_id res chain seq x y z
N MET A 1 0.78 -15.84 14.79
CA MET A 1 1.25 -14.55 15.34
C MET A 1 0.25 -13.43 15.02
N SER A 2 -0.06 -12.57 16.00
CA SER A 2 -0.87 -11.37 15.80
C SER A 2 0.02 -10.14 15.68
N VAL A 3 -0.30 -9.21 14.79
CA VAL A 3 0.46 -7.96 14.56
C VAL A 3 -0.48 -6.77 14.56
N LYS A 4 -0.06 -5.64 15.15
CA LYS A 4 -0.86 -4.41 15.20
C LYS A 4 -0.56 -3.52 14.00
N ILE A 5 -1.59 -3.07 13.30
CA ILE A 5 -1.47 -2.11 12.20
C ILE A 5 -1.23 -0.71 12.77
N LEU A 6 -0.12 -0.09 12.38
CA LEU A 6 0.24 1.28 12.74
C LEU A 6 -0.08 2.26 11.60
N GLY A 7 0.06 1.81 10.36
CA GLY A 7 -0.20 2.61 9.17
C GLY A 7 -0.59 1.76 7.98
N VAL A 8 -1.21 2.41 6.99
CA VAL A 8 -1.55 1.78 5.72
C VAL A 8 -1.27 2.76 4.60
N ILE A 9 -0.65 2.27 3.56
CA ILE A 9 -0.34 3.01 2.35
C ILE A 9 -1.03 2.26 1.21
N PRO A 10 -2.10 2.83 0.62
CA PRO A 10 -2.69 2.28 -0.59
C PRO A 10 -1.68 2.42 -1.73
N LEU A 11 -1.26 1.28 -2.28
CA LEU A 11 -0.35 1.18 -3.40
C LEU A 11 -1.19 0.96 -4.66
N SER A 12 -1.05 1.85 -5.65
CA SER A 12 -1.82 1.77 -6.88
C SER A 12 -1.21 0.76 -7.85
N ALA A 13 -2.06 0.04 -8.58
CA ALA A 13 -1.67 -0.77 -9.74
C ALA A 13 -1.31 0.07 -10.96
N VAL A 14 -0.45 -0.52 -11.80
CA VAL A 14 0.31 0.13 -12.86
C VAL A 14 -0.09 -0.43 -14.24
N LYS A 15 -0.25 0.50 -15.19
CA LYS A 15 -0.04 0.45 -16.66
C LYS A 15 -0.86 -0.54 -17.50
N SER A 16 -1.74 0.02 -18.34
CA SER A 16 -1.93 -0.47 -19.72
C SER A 16 -1.80 0.70 -20.69
N PHE A 17 -1.07 0.51 -21.80
CA PHE A 17 -0.97 1.46 -22.93
C PHE A 17 -0.79 2.94 -22.53
N GLY A 18 0.23 3.24 -21.72
CA GLY A 18 0.69 4.60 -21.38
C GLY A 18 -0.36 5.56 -20.79
N THR A 19 -1.46 5.02 -20.30
CA THR A 19 -2.43 5.65 -19.40
C THR A 19 -2.39 4.90 -18.06
N PHE A 20 -2.52 5.63 -16.94
CA PHE A 20 -2.67 4.98 -15.64
C PHE A 20 -4.11 4.46 -15.56
N SER A 21 -4.30 3.18 -15.82
CA SER A 21 -5.52 2.46 -15.42
C SER A 21 -5.27 1.80 -14.07
N ILE A 22 -6.11 2.12 -13.10
CA ILE A 22 -6.10 1.48 -11.78
C ILE A 22 -6.68 0.07 -11.95
N GLN A 23 -5.85 -0.97 -11.99
CA GLN A 23 -6.31 -2.35 -12.22
C GLN A 23 -6.53 -3.16 -10.95
N PHE A 24 -5.63 -3.03 -9.96
CA PHE A 24 -5.64 -3.75 -8.69
C PHE A 24 -5.23 -2.82 -7.54
N LEU A 25 -5.60 -3.18 -6.32
CA LEU A 25 -5.25 -2.42 -5.12
C LEU A 25 -4.25 -3.22 -4.30
N ASN A 26 -3.02 -2.75 -4.20
CA ASN A 26 -2.09 -3.28 -3.22
C ASN A 26 -2.19 -2.45 -1.95
N LEU A 27 -2.02 -3.07 -0.78
CA LEU A 27 -1.94 -2.35 0.50
C LEU A 27 -0.60 -2.66 1.14
N LEU A 28 0.17 -1.61 1.45
CA LEU A 28 1.36 -1.72 2.30
C LEU A 28 0.96 -1.31 3.71
N LEU A 29 0.99 -2.28 4.60
CA LEU A 29 0.63 -2.14 5.99
C LEU A 29 1.91 -2.06 6.80
N ILE A 30 1.99 -1.04 7.62
CA ILE A 30 3.07 -0.86 8.58
C ILE A 30 2.57 -1.44 9.89
N THR A 31 3.25 -2.44 10.41
CA THR A 31 2.88 -3.11 11.65
C THR A 31 3.88 -2.82 12.77
N ASP A 32 3.59 -3.26 13.98
CA ASP A 32 4.52 -3.21 15.11
C ASP A 32 5.74 -4.14 14.94
N THR A 33 5.67 -5.13 14.06
CA THR A 33 6.74 -6.11 13.83
C THR A 33 7.47 -5.96 12.49
N GLY A 34 6.89 -5.25 11.52
CA GLY A 34 7.45 -5.14 10.18
C GLY A 34 6.53 -4.47 9.17
N ILE A 35 6.75 -4.78 7.89
CA ILE A 35 5.90 -4.36 6.79
C ILE A 35 5.17 -5.57 6.23
N LEU A 36 3.85 -5.48 6.08
CA LEU A 36 3.01 -6.48 5.45
C LEU A 36 2.43 -5.91 4.16
N ILE A 37 2.68 -6.55 3.03
CA ILE A 37 2.13 -6.16 1.74
C ILE A 37 1.02 -7.15 1.36
N LEU A 38 -0.18 -6.64 1.16
CA LEU A 38 -1.30 -7.37 0.55
C LEU A 38 -1.37 -6.98 -0.92
N LYS A 39 -1.25 -7.97 -1.80
CA LYS A 39 -1.38 -7.78 -3.25
C LYS A 39 -2.81 -8.05 -3.69
N ASP A 40 -3.34 -7.18 -4.53
CA ASP A 40 -4.70 -7.23 -5.04
C ASP A 40 -5.75 -7.48 -3.94
N ALA A 41 -5.78 -6.59 -2.94
CA ALA A 41 -6.69 -6.64 -1.81
C ALA A 41 -8.17 -6.79 -2.22
N CYS A 42 -8.56 -6.16 -3.34
CA CYS A 42 -9.90 -6.31 -3.92
C CYS A 42 -10.21 -7.74 -4.41
N GLY A 43 -9.19 -8.55 -4.72
CA GLY A 43 -9.29 -9.94 -5.18
C GLY A 43 -9.11 -10.99 -4.08
N LEU A 44 -8.72 -10.60 -2.86
CA LEU A 44 -8.49 -11.51 -1.73
C LEU A 44 -9.81 -11.96 -1.08
N LYS A 45 -10.27 -13.18 -1.38
CA LYS A 45 -11.50 -13.76 -0.78
C LYS A 45 -11.35 -14.01 0.72
N GLY A 46 -12.35 -13.60 1.51
CA GLY A 46 -12.34 -13.76 2.97
C GLY A 46 -11.30 -12.86 3.65
N LEU A 47 -11.00 -11.71 3.04
CA LEU A 47 -10.12 -10.70 3.62
C LEU A 47 -10.64 -10.27 4.99
N GLU A 48 -11.95 -10.17 5.14
CA GLU A 48 -12.69 -9.82 6.35
C GLU A 48 -12.44 -10.76 7.54
N GLU A 49 -12.00 -12.00 7.30
CA GLU A 49 -11.71 -12.98 8.35
C GLU A 49 -10.34 -12.74 9.02
N ALA A 50 -9.44 -12.07 8.30
CA ALA A 50 -8.10 -11.75 8.76
C ALA A 50 -7.88 -10.24 8.96
N PHE A 51 -8.71 -9.40 8.37
CA PHE A 51 -8.58 -7.96 8.31
C PHE A 51 -9.93 -7.31 8.58
N PRO A 52 -10.04 -6.23 9.35
CA PRO A 52 -11.32 -5.59 9.67
C PRO A 52 -11.83 -4.75 8.49
N MET A 53 -11.99 -5.37 7.32
CA MET A 53 -12.38 -4.73 6.08
C MET A 53 -13.15 -5.71 5.21
N SER A 54 -14.37 -5.32 4.83
CA SER A 54 -15.12 -6.00 3.78
C SER A 54 -14.44 -5.83 2.42
N GLN A 55 -14.16 -6.97 1.77
CA GLN A 55 -13.65 -7.03 0.40
C GLN A 55 -14.61 -6.36 -0.60
N GLU A 56 -15.92 -6.60 -0.47
CA GLU A 56 -16.94 -6.07 -1.37
C GLU A 56 -16.99 -4.55 -1.30
N ARG A 57 -17.02 -4.00 -0.08
CA ARG A 57 -17.02 -2.56 0.15
C ARG A 57 -15.73 -1.91 -0.36
N LEU A 58 -14.59 -2.54 -0.11
CA LEU A 58 -13.31 -2.08 -0.64
C LEU A 58 -13.34 -1.98 -2.17
N ARG A 59 -13.84 -3.03 -2.83
CA ARG A 59 -13.96 -3.10 -4.28
C ARG A 59 -14.93 -2.05 -4.84
N GLU A 60 -16.05 -1.81 -4.16
CA GLU A 60 -17.01 -0.78 -4.54
C GLU A 60 -16.39 0.62 -4.50
N LEU A 61 -15.76 0.99 -3.38
CA LEU A 61 -15.11 2.29 -3.20
C LEU A 61 -13.96 2.47 -4.18
N PHE A 62 -13.18 1.41 -4.42
CA PHE A 62 -12.06 1.43 -5.36
C PHE A 62 -12.51 1.67 -6.81
N LYS A 63 -13.59 1.02 -7.26
CA LYS A 63 -14.17 1.24 -8.60
C LYS A 63 -14.65 2.67 -8.83
N ARG A 64 -14.94 3.42 -7.75
CA ARG A 64 -15.45 4.79 -7.79
C ARG A 64 -14.37 5.85 -7.55
N LEU A 65 -13.09 5.47 -7.45
CA LEU A 65 -11.95 6.40 -7.42
C LEU A 65 -11.85 7.12 -8.77
N PRO A 66 -12.47 8.31 -8.92
CA PRO A 66 -12.06 9.51 -8.17
C PRO A 66 -13.18 10.25 -7.42
N LYS A 67 -14.43 9.76 -7.47
CA LYS A 67 -15.61 10.40 -6.85
C LYS A 67 -15.73 10.11 -5.35
N SER A 68 -15.22 8.97 -4.90
CA SER A 68 -15.29 8.52 -3.50
C SER A 68 -13.91 8.48 -2.82
N SER A 69 -12.97 9.32 -3.25
CA SER A 69 -11.58 9.31 -2.76
C SER A 69 -11.48 9.52 -1.24
N LYS A 70 -12.25 10.46 -0.68
CA LYS A 70 -12.31 10.70 0.77
C LYS A 70 -12.83 9.47 1.52
N GLU A 71 -13.99 8.96 1.12
CA GLU A 71 -14.64 7.80 1.73
C GLU A 71 -13.77 6.54 1.62
N PHE A 72 -13.09 6.35 0.49
CA PHE A 72 -12.11 5.27 0.31
C PHE A 72 -10.94 5.40 1.28
N ARG A 73 -10.37 6.61 1.45
CA ARG A 73 -9.28 6.84 2.41
C ARG A 73 -9.74 6.60 3.84
N GLU A 74 -10.89 7.14 4.24
CA GLU A 74 -11.48 6.91 5.58
C GLU A 74 -11.67 5.42 5.85
N TYR A 75 -12.17 4.68 4.86
CA TYR A 75 -12.37 3.24 4.96
C TYR A 75 -11.04 2.48 5.09
N ILE A 76 -10.03 2.79 4.26
CA ILE A 76 -8.71 2.19 4.37
C ILE A 76 -8.04 2.52 5.71
N TYR A 77 -8.10 3.78 6.15
CA TYR A 77 -7.47 4.22 7.40
C TYR A 77 -8.18 3.70 8.66
N SER A 78 -9.43 3.27 8.57
CA SER A 78 -10.17 2.69 9.71
C SER A 78 -9.51 1.47 10.35
N VAL A 79 -8.64 0.78 9.60
CA VAL A 79 -7.94 -0.42 10.10
C VAL A 79 -6.71 -0.09 10.94
N VAL A 80 -6.24 1.15 10.93
CA VAL A 80 -5.13 1.60 11.77
C VAL A 80 -5.51 1.43 13.24
N GLY A 81 -4.63 0.80 14.00
CA GLY A 81 -4.84 0.45 15.41
C GLY A 81 -5.42 -0.95 15.64
N SER A 82 -5.94 -1.59 14.59
CA SER A 82 -6.45 -2.96 14.65
C SER A 82 -5.32 -3.99 14.60
N SER A 83 -5.61 -5.21 15.07
CA SER A 83 -4.68 -6.34 15.03
C SER A 83 -5.09 -7.37 13.99
N ILE A 84 -4.11 -7.94 13.30
CA ILE A 84 -4.29 -8.98 12.28
C ILE A 84 -3.63 -10.26 12.77
N SER A 85 -4.30 -11.40 12.62
CA SER A 85 -3.66 -12.71 12.76
C SER A 85 -3.03 -13.13 11.44
N LEU A 86 -1.69 -13.20 11.40
CA LEU A 86 -0.97 -13.71 10.23
C LEU A 86 -1.23 -15.20 9.99
N ASP A 87 -1.52 -15.96 11.05
CA ASP A 87 -1.81 -17.39 10.92
C ASP A 87 -3.16 -17.59 10.21
N ARG A 88 -4.19 -16.83 10.62
CA ARG A 88 -5.49 -16.84 9.93
C ARG A 88 -5.36 -16.38 8.48
N LEU A 89 -4.54 -15.36 8.23
CA LEU A 89 -4.27 -14.90 6.87
C LEU A 89 -3.57 -15.99 6.04
N ALA A 90 -2.63 -16.72 6.63
CA ALA A 90 -1.93 -17.84 5.99
C ALA A 90 -2.85 -19.04 5.73
N GLU A 91 -3.68 -19.43 6.69
CA GLU A 91 -4.70 -20.46 6.54
C GLU A 91 -5.65 -20.11 5.39
N ARG A 92 -6.12 -18.86 5.34
CA ARG A 92 -7.08 -18.41 4.34
C ARG A 92 -6.49 -18.32 2.94
N LEU A 93 -5.30 -17.75 2.81
CA LEU A 93 -4.63 -17.64 1.51
C LEU A 93 -3.98 -18.96 1.08
N GLY A 94 -3.73 -19.87 2.02
CA GLY A 94 -3.13 -21.18 1.80
C GLY A 94 -1.83 -21.08 0.99
N ARG A 95 -1.74 -21.88 -0.08
CA ARG A 95 -0.58 -21.87 -1.00
C ARG A 95 -0.36 -20.53 -1.73
N LYS A 96 -1.38 -19.66 -1.78
CA LYS A 96 -1.28 -18.32 -2.39
C LYS A 96 -0.75 -17.27 -1.42
N PHE A 97 -0.54 -17.62 -0.14
CA PHE A 97 -0.06 -16.67 0.85
C PHE A 97 1.23 -15.97 0.38
N SER A 98 2.23 -16.70 -0.10
CA SER A 98 3.50 -16.11 -0.54
C SER A 98 3.40 -15.27 -1.82
N SER A 99 2.40 -15.53 -2.68
CA SER A 99 2.21 -14.77 -3.91
C SER A 99 1.35 -13.52 -3.70
N SER A 100 0.34 -13.61 -2.83
CA SER A 100 -0.63 -12.56 -2.51
C SER A 100 -0.28 -11.73 -1.28
N CYS A 101 0.56 -12.23 -0.40
CA CYS A 101 0.97 -11.59 0.85
C CYS A 101 2.48 -11.69 1.03
N MET A 102 3.09 -10.63 1.54
CA MET A 102 4.52 -10.59 1.82
C MET A 102 4.73 -9.89 3.15
N ALA A 103 5.30 -10.60 4.12
CA ALA A 103 5.73 -10.04 5.39
C ALA A 103 7.25 -9.84 5.36
N ILE A 104 7.71 -8.64 5.70
CA ILE A 104 9.12 -8.26 5.81
C ILE A 104 9.34 -7.79 7.25
N SER A 105 10.17 -8.51 8.01
CA SER A 105 10.53 -8.10 9.36
C SER A 105 11.36 -6.83 9.34
N TYR A 106 11.24 -5.95 10.35
CA TYR A 106 12.11 -4.79 10.46
C TYR A 106 13.60 -5.16 10.54
N ARG A 107 13.92 -6.33 11.08
CA ARG A 107 15.30 -6.82 11.16
C ARG A 107 15.92 -7.11 9.80
N ASP A 108 15.08 -7.38 8.79
CA ASP A 108 15.53 -7.73 7.45
C ASP A 108 15.60 -6.49 6.53
N ILE A 109 15.18 -5.33 7.01
CA ILE A 109 15.15 -4.07 6.23
C ILE A 109 16.47 -3.33 6.45
N ILE A 110 17.25 -3.21 5.37
CA ILE A 110 18.50 -2.44 5.35
C ILE A 110 18.18 -0.96 5.13
N ARG A 111 17.23 -0.67 4.24
CA ARG A 111 16.87 0.70 3.88
C ARG A 111 15.40 0.83 3.54
N LEU A 112 14.77 1.84 4.12
CA LEU A 112 13.46 2.33 3.72
C LEU A 112 13.65 3.63 2.95
N GLY A 113 13.37 3.59 1.65
CA GLY A 113 13.53 4.72 0.74
C GLY A 113 12.18 5.28 0.30
N ILE A 114 12.14 6.59 0.06
CA ILE A 114 11.03 7.24 -0.64
C ILE A 114 11.58 8.12 -1.75
N ARG A 115 10.97 8.09 -2.93
CA ARG A 115 11.37 8.86 -4.11
C ARG A 115 10.15 9.52 -4.73
N ARG A 116 10.25 10.79 -5.12
CA ARG A 116 9.29 11.42 -6.03
C ARG A 116 9.87 11.42 -7.42
N ARG A 117 9.09 10.99 -8.42
CA ARG A 117 9.56 10.91 -9.80
C ARG A 117 8.51 11.48 -10.74
N LYS A 118 8.95 12.35 -11.67
CA LYS A 118 8.11 12.78 -12.79
C LYS A 118 8.11 11.71 -13.87
N VAL A 119 6.93 11.23 -14.24
CA VAL A 119 6.76 10.26 -15.33
C VAL A 119 5.96 10.88 -16.46
N HIS A 120 6.43 10.67 -17.69
CA HIS A 120 5.69 11.04 -18.88
C HIS A 120 4.68 9.92 -19.18
N MET A 121 3.41 10.28 -19.23
CA MET A 121 2.33 9.45 -19.73
C MET A 121 1.95 9.89 -21.13
N ILE A 122 1.21 9.05 -21.87
CA ILE A 122 0.79 9.34 -23.25
C ILE A 122 -0.02 10.64 -23.34
N VAL A 123 -0.81 10.94 -22.32
CA VAL A 123 -1.74 12.09 -22.30
C VAL A 123 -1.44 13.13 -21.22
N ALA A 124 -0.48 12.89 -20.33
CA ALA A 124 -0.15 13.82 -19.24
C ALA A 124 1.24 13.57 -18.65
N LYS A 125 1.79 14.56 -17.95
CA LYS A 125 2.88 14.33 -16.99
C LYS A 125 2.25 14.08 -15.62
N ALA A 126 2.74 13.08 -14.89
CA ALA A 126 2.30 12.81 -13.54
C ALA A 126 3.51 12.70 -12.60
N THR A 127 3.37 13.13 -11.35
CA THR A 127 4.34 12.79 -10.32
C THR A 127 3.88 11.50 -9.63
N ILE A 128 4.79 10.54 -9.52
CA ILE A 128 4.58 9.33 -8.73
C ILE A 128 5.44 9.37 -7.47
N ILE A 129 4.98 8.68 -6.44
CA ILE A 129 5.74 8.45 -5.22
C ILE A 129 6.12 6.97 -5.21
N GLU A 130 7.41 6.68 -5.13
CA GLU A 130 7.91 5.32 -5.00
C GLU A 130 8.35 5.08 -3.55
N VAL A 131 7.86 4.00 -2.94
CA VAL A 131 8.35 3.46 -1.67
C VAL A 131 9.26 2.28 -1.98
N ILE A 132 10.48 2.31 -1.45
CA ILE A 132 11.50 1.30 -1.67
C ILE A 132 11.82 0.63 -0.33
N VAL A 133 11.71 -0.69 -0.28
CA VAL A 133 12.10 -1.50 0.87
C VAL A 133 13.24 -2.41 0.43
N ASP A 134 14.46 -2.05 0.83
CA ASP A 134 15.65 -2.85 0.55
C ASP A 134 15.90 -3.83 1.69
N THR A 135 16.02 -5.11 1.32
CA THR A 135 16.43 -6.19 2.19
C THR A 135 17.77 -6.75 1.73
N GLU A 136 18.42 -7.59 2.53
CA GLU A 136 19.66 -8.28 2.13
C GLU A 136 19.52 -9.06 0.81
N LYS A 137 18.33 -9.63 0.57
CA LYS A 137 18.08 -10.51 -0.57
C LYS A 137 17.57 -9.76 -1.79
N LYS A 138 16.79 -8.69 -1.59
CA LYS A 138 16.03 -8.07 -2.66
C LYS A 138 15.59 -6.63 -2.33
N SER A 139 15.55 -5.80 -3.36
CA SER A 139 14.87 -4.49 -3.35
C SER A 139 13.42 -4.63 -3.81
N HIS A 140 12.48 -4.18 -2.98
CA HIS A 140 11.06 -4.14 -3.28
C HIS A 140 10.62 -2.70 -3.56
N ARG A 141 10.02 -2.44 -4.73
CA ARG A 141 9.58 -1.09 -5.13
C ARG A 141 8.07 -1.07 -5.31
N PHE A 142 7.44 -0.07 -4.69
CA PHE A 142 6.00 0.09 -4.68
C PHE A 142 5.63 1.50 -5.13
N ILE A 143 4.68 1.60 -6.04
CA ILE A 143 4.23 2.88 -6.58
C ILE A 143 2.95 3.31 -5.85
N VAL A 144 2.99 4.51 -5.28
CA VAL A 144 1.84 5.23 -4.77
C VAL A 144 1.49 6.30 -5.81
N LEU A 145 0.28 6.22 -6.38
CA LEU A 145 -0.21 7.25 -7.30
C LEU A 145 -1.05 8.27 -6.52
N PRO A 146 -0.52 9.46 -6.23
CA PRO A 146 -1.32 10.51 -5.61
C PRO A 146 -2.46 10.97 -6.54
N GLY A 147 -2.26 10.91 -7.86
CA GLY A 147 -3.22 11.36 -8.88
C GLY A 147 -4.52 10.54 -9.00
N SER A 148 -4.68 9.45 -8.24
CA SER A 148 -5.95 8.72 -8.15
C SER A 148 -6.97 9.39 -7.21
N TYR A 149 -6.51 10.31 -6.36
CA TYR A 149 -7.34 11.07 -5.43
C TYR A 149 -7.54 12.49 -5.98
N ARG A 150 -8.80 12.87 -6.25
CA ARG A 150 -9.11 14.24 -6.72
C ARG A 150 -9.15 15.28 -5.60
N ASP A 151 -9.15 14.82 -4.36
CA ASP A 151 -9.41 15.63 -3.17
C ASP A 151 -8.13 15.98 -2.39
N ILE A 152 -6.94 15.57 -2.85
CA ILE A 152 -5.64 15.95 -2.26
C ILE A 152 -4.63 16.31 -3.34
N THR A 153 -3.68 17.18 -2.99
CA THR A 153 -2.55 17.54 -3.86
C THR A 153 -1.45 16.48 -3.83
N GLU A 154 -0.54 16.50 -4.81
CA GLU A 154 0.62 15.59 -4.83
C GLU A 154 1.50 15.75 -3.58
N ASP A 155 1.67 16.99 -3.09
CA ASP A 155 2.43 17.28 -1.88
C ASP A 155 1.77 16.73 -0.61
N ALA A 156 0.45 16.89 -0.50
CA ALA A 156 -0.30 16.34 0.62
C ALA A 156 -0.22 14.81 0.64
N ALA A 157 -0.40 14.17 -0.52
CA ALA A 157 -0.28 12.73 -0.64
C ALA A 157 1.13 12.22 -0.28
N TYR A 158 2.19 12.93 -0.68
CA TYR A 158 3.55 12.58 -0.26
C TYR A 158 3.75 12.75 1.24
N ALA A 159 3.24 13.84 1.82
CA ALA A 159 3.31 14.06 3.27
C ALA A 159 2.58 12.94 4.03
N GLU A 160 1.41 12.50 3.55
CA GLU A 160 0.69 11.34 4.10
C GLU A 160 1.53 10.06 4.03
N VAL A 161 2.13 9.74 2.87
CA VAL A 161 2.99 8.56 2.72
C VAL A 161 4.18 8.64 3.69
N LEU A 162 4.82 9.80 3.78
CA LEU A 162 5.97 10.00 4.66
C LEU A 162 5.58 9.86 6.14
N ASP A 163 4.42 10.40 6.55
CA ASP A 163 3.89 10.26 7.90
C ASP A 163 3.61 8.79 8.24
N MET A 164 2.98 8.05 7.32
CA MET A 164 2.77 6.62 7.49
C MET A 164 4.10 5.89 7.66
N LEU A 165 5.08 6.10 6.76
CA LEU A 165 6.39 5.45 6.83
C LEU A 165 7.15 5.76 8.13
N ARG A 166 7.00 6.96 8.70
CA ARG A 166 7.63 7.32 9.99
C ARG A 166 7.18 6.43 11.14
N LYS A 167 5.99 5.83 11.04
CA LYS A 167 5.48 4.88 12.05
C LYS A 167 6.30 3.59 12.13
N THR A 168 7.11 3.27 11.12
CA THR A 168 8.09 2.17 11.17
C THR A 168 9.21 2.42 12.19
N LYS A 169 9.46 3.69 12.54
CA LYS A 169 10.62 4.16 13.32
C LYS A 169 11.98 3.82 12.70
N LEU A 170 12.01 3.35 11.46
CA LEU A 170 13.23 3.16 10.70
C LEU A 170 13.69 4.49 10.10
N PRO A 171 15.01 4.71 9.95
CA PRO A 171 15.51 5.83 9.16
C PRO A 171 14.97 5.78 7.74
N ILE A 172 14.37 6.89 7.29
CA ILE A 172 13.83 7.03 5.94
C ILE A 172 14.84 7.79 5.10
N THR A 173 15.31 7.16 4.02
CA THR A 173 16.16 7.81 3.03
C THR A 173 15.29 8.51 2.00
N ILE A 174 15.38 9.85 1.93
CA ILE A 174 14.79 10.61 0.82
C ILE A 174 15.73 10.47 -0.37
N LEU A 175 15.24 9.87 -1.44
CA LEU A 175 15.98 9.66 -2.67
C LEU A 175 15.66 10.80 -3.63
N HIS A 176 16.70 11.46 -4.11
CA HIS A 176 16.61 12.48 -5.15
C HIS A 176 16.86 11.86 -6.52
N ASP A 177 16.24 12.44 -7.54
CA ASP A 177 16.52 12.12 -8.96
C ASP A 177 17.87 12.71 -9.38
#